data_AF-A0AAV2J3J9-F1
#
_entry.id   AF-A0AAV2J3J9-F1
#
_cell.length_a   1.000
_cell.length_b   1.000
_cell.length_c   1.000
_cell.angle_alpha   90.00
_cell.angle_beta   90.00
_cell.angle_gamma   90.00
#
_symmetry.space_group_name_H-M   'P 1'
#
loop_
_entity.id
_entity.type
_entity.pdbx_description
1 polymer ?
#
loop_
_entity_poly.entity_id
_entity_poly.type
_entity_poly.pdbx_seq_one_letter_code
_entity_poly.pdbx_strand_id
1 'polypeptide(L)'
;MDTAGFLMLLLSSSLLFFEGNSLDVPSDIESALKEMRAALSAQQEEIKLLQEENKAQEAALERLQTGSSVTEHKVEALTHHKTVRQVAFSAALVDSGAGRWFGPFESDTTLVYKHVVTNTGNAYDPDTGV
;
A
#
# COMPACT_ATOMS: atom_id res chain seq x y z
N MET A 1 65.76 -40.70 48.96
CA MET A 1 64.77 -39.69 48.51
C MET A 1 63.47 -40.43 48.32
N ASP A 2 62.50 -40.19 49.19
CA ASP A 2 61.24 -40.93 49.21
C ASP A 2 60.35 -40.53 48.03
N THR A 3 59.60 -41.48 47.48
CA THR A 3 58.68 -41.30 46.33
C THR A 3 57.66 -40.18 46.57
N ALA A 4 57.25 -39.98 47.82
CA ALA A 4 56.38 -38.88 48.23
C ALA A 4 57.03 -37.50 48.04
N GLY A 5 58.35 -37.39 48.26
CA GLY A 5 59.08 -36.14 48.07
C GLY A 5 59.18 -35.72 46.60
N PHE A 6 59.31 -36.70 45.69
CA PHE A 6 59.40 -36.44 44.25
C PHE A 6 58.05 -35.96 43.67
N LEU A 7 56.93 -36.54 44.14
CA LEU A 7 55.59 -36.11 43.76
C LEU A 7 55.26 -34.70 44.22
N MET A 8 55.65 -34.33 45.45
CA MET A 8 55.47 -32.96 45.95
C MET A 8 56.26 -31.94 45.16
N LEU A 9 57.46 -32.30 44.69
CA LEU A 9 58.32 -31.43 43.88
C LEU A 9 57.77 -31.25 42.46
N LEU A 10 57.15 -32.27 41.88
CA LEU A 10 56.44 -32.17 40.60
C LEU A 10 55.17 -31.33 40.71
N LEU A 11 54.41 -31.47 41.80
CA LEU A 11 53.21 -30.66 42.05
C LEU A 11 53.56 -29.19 42.32
N SER A 12 54.62 -28.91 43.08
CA SER A 12 55.08 -27.53 43.30
C SER A 12 55.68 -26.89 42.05
N SER A 13 56.41 -27.65 41.23
CA SER A 13 56.92 -27.17 39.94
C SER A 13 55.79 -26.86 38.96
N SER A 14 54.71 -27.64 39.00
CA SER A 14 53.52 -27.44 38.17
C SER A 14 52.68 -26.24 38.65
N LEU A 15 52.59 -26.00 39.97
CA LEU A 15 51.97 -24.80 40.51
C LEU A 15 52.75 -23.53 40.13
N LEU A 16 54.08 -23.55 40.22
CA LEU A 16 54.92 -22.42 39.77
C LEU A 16 54.82 -22.16 38.26
N PHE A 17 54.53 -23.20 37.47
CA PHE A 17 54.26 -23.06 36.03
C PHE A 17 52.86 -22.48 35.74
N PHE A 18 51.91 -22.64 36.67
CA PHE A 18 50.54 -22.10 36.55
C PHE A 18 50.39 -20.70 37.13
N GLU A 19 51.17 -20.35 38.15
CA GLU A 19 51.16 -19.03 38.81
C GLU A 19 51.93 -17.95 38.03
N GLY A 20 52.63 -18.35 36.95
CA GLY A 20 53.38 -17.45 36.07
C GLY A 20 52.82 -17.35 34.64
N ASN A 21 51.70 -18.00 34.32
CA ASN A 21 51.12 -17.90 32.99
C ASN A 21 49.93 -16.94 33.03
N SER A 22 50.21 -15.64 33.18
CA SER A 22 49.37 -14.68 32.47
C SER A 22 49.41 -15.14 31.02
N LEU A 23 48.31 -15.70 30.51
CA LEU A 23 48.14 -15.84 29.07
C LEU A 23 48.31 -14.42 28.54
N ASP A 24 49.52 -14.10 28.10
CA ASP A 24 49.87 -12.81 27.54
C ASP A 24 49.21 -12.81 26.17
N VAL A 25 47.91 -12.54 26.19
CA VAL A 25 47.13 -12.35 24.98
C VAL A 25 47.81 -11.18 24.29
N PRO A 26 48.37 -11.34 23.08
CA PRO A 26 49.02 -10.26 22.38
C PRO A 26 48.08 -9.05 22.37
N SER A 27 48.56 -7.88 22.81
CA SER A 27 47.79 -6.63 22.94
C SER A 27 46.92 -6.31 21.70
N ASP A 28 47.36 -6.76 20.54
CA ASP A 28 46.68 -6.61 19.26
C ASP A 28 45.37 -7.43 19.18
N ILE A 29 45.33 -8.62 19.79
CA ILE A 29 44.15 -9.50 19.82
C ILE A 29 43.06 -8.91 20.73
N GLU A 30 43.42 -8.37 21.90
CA GLU A 30 42.43 -7.75 22.79
C GLU A 30 41.82 -6.49 22.17
N SER A 31 42.65 -5.68 21.49
CA SER A 31 42.23 -4.49 20.77
C SER A 31 41.28 -4.84 19.63
N ALA A 32 41.63 -5.83 18.80
CA ALA A 32 40.76 -6.32 17.72
C ALA A 32 39.43 -6.88 18.24
N LEU A 33 39.44 -7.58 19.39
CA LEU A 33 38.25 -8.15 19.99
C LEU A 33 37.33 -7.06 20.58
N LYS A 34 37.91 -5.99 21.14
CA LYS A 34 37.18 -4.80 21.59
C LYS A 34 36.54 -4.05 20.42
N GLU A 35 37.27 -3.85 19.33
CA GLU A 35 36.75 -3.21 18.11
C GLU A 35 35.61 -4.02 17.50
N MET A 36 35.77 -5.35 17.39
CA MET A 36 34.72 -6.22 16.88
C MET A 36 33.47 -6.19 17.75
N ARG A 37 33.60 -6.16 19.08
CA ARG A 37 32.45 -5.99 19.99
C ARG A 37 31.75 -4.66 19.79
N ALA A 38 32.50 -3.57 19.63
CA ALA A 38 31.94 -2.25 19.38
C ALA A 38 31.19 -2.19 18.03
N ALA A 39 31.76 -2.78 16.98
CA ALA A 39 31.11 -2.90 15.68
C ALA A 39 29.83 -3.73 15.77
N LEU A 40 29.84 -4.84 16.51
CA LEU A 40 28.69 -5.70 16.68
C LEU A 40 27.56 -5.03 17.47
N SER A 41 27.89 -4.25 18.51
CA SER A 41 26.90 -3.44 19.22
C SER A 41 26.31 -2.34 18.34
N ALA A 42 27.13 -1.65 17.53
CA ALA A 42 26.66 -0.62 16.61
C ALA A 42 25.72 -1.21 15.55
N GLN A 43 26.07 -2.38 14.99
CA GLN A 43 25.24 -3.06 14.01
C GLN A 43 23.92 -3.58 14.62
N GLN A 44 23.92 -3.99 15.90
CA GLN A 44 22.70 -4.37 16.61
C GLN A 44 21.74 -3.18 16.80
N GLU A 45 22.27 -1.97 17.02
CA GLU A 45 21.45 -0.75 17.10
C GLU A 45 20.85 -0.40 15.73
N GLU A 46 21.66 -0.46 14.67
CA GLU A 46 21.19 -0.22 13.30
C GLU A 46 20.09 -1.20 12.88
N ILE A 47 20.25 -2.49 13.18
CA ILE A 47 19.21 -3.50 12.91
C ILE A 47 17.91 -3.17 13.63
N LYS A 48 17.97 -2.70 14.88
CA LYS A 48 16.76 -2.32 15.63
C LYS A 48 16.06 -1.11 14.99
N LEU A 49 16.83 -0.09 14.58
CA LEU A 49 16.28 1.07 13.90
C LEU A 49 15.62 0.69 12.57
N LEU A 50 16.28 -0.14 11.76
CA LEU A 50 15.71 -0.64 10.51
C LEU A 50 14.46 -1.48 10.74
N GLN A 51 14.39 -2.25 11.83
CA GLN A 51 13.18 -3.00 12.18
C GLN A 51 12.02 -2.08 12.57
N GLU A 52 12.29 -0.99 13.29
CA GLU A 52 11.26 0.01 13.63
C GLU A 52 10.80 0.77 12.38
N GLU A 53 11.71 1.15 11.49
CA GLU A 53 11.38 1.81 10.23
C GLU A 53 10.52 0.91 9.34
N ASN A 54 10.89 -0.37 9.19
CA ASN A 54 10.10 -1.33 8.41
C ASN A 54 8.68 -1.47 8.94
N LYS A 55 8.51 -1.55 10.27
CA LYS A 55 7.17 -1.59 10.89
C LYS A 55 6.37 -0.31 10.63
N ALA A 56 7.02 0.85 10.67
CA ALA A 56 6.37 2.13 10.37
C ALA A 56 5.95 2.21 8.89
N GLN A 57 6.79 1.72 7.98
CA GLN A 57 6.49 1.65 6.54
C GLN A 57 5.34 0.68 6.24
N GLU A 58 5.29 -0.49 6.88
CA GLU A 58 4.18 -1.44 6.77
C GLU A 58 2.85 -0.79 7.21
N ALA A 59 2.83 -0.11 8.35
CA ALA A 59 1.63 0.60 8.82
C ALA A 59 1.22 1.76 7.89
N ALA A 60 2.19 2.45 7.28
CA ALA A 60 1.91 3.50 6.29
C ALA A 60 1.31 2.91 5.00
N LEU A 61 1.83 1.78 4.53
CA LEU A 61 1.31 1.06 3.37
C LEU A 61 -0.13 0.58 3.59
N GLU A 62 -0.45 0.03 4.76
CA GLU A 62 -1.80 -0.40 5.10
C GLU A 62 -2.80 0.78 5.07
N ARG A 63 -2.40 1.92 5.62
CA ARG A 63 -3.21 3.15 5.59
C ARG A 63 -3.43 3.65 4.16
N LEU A 64 -2.39 3.62 3.32
CA LEU A 64 -2.49 4.02 1.92
C LEU A 64 -3.39 3.06 1.12
N GLN A 65 -3.29 1.75 1.33
CA GLN A 65 -4.15 0.76 0.69
C GLN A 65 -5.62 0.96 1.08
N THR A 66 -5.88 1.15 2.37
CA THR A 66 -7.24 1.43 2.88
C THR A 66 -7.78 2.73 2.27
N GLY A 67 -6.96 3.78 2.23
CA GLY A 67 -7.31 5.04 1.59
C GLY A 67 -7.63 4.88 0.10
N SER A 68 -6.79 4.14 -0.64
CA SER A 68 -6.98 3.85 -2.07
C SER A 68 -8.31 3.17 -2.34
N SER A 69 -8.61 2.09 -1.61
CA SER A 69 -9.87 1.35 -1.75
C SER A 69 -11.09 2.24 -1.49
N VAL A 70 -11.06 3.08 -0.45
CA VAL A 70 -12.15 4.03 -0.17
C VAL A 70 -12.31 5.04 -1.31
N THR A 71 -11.20 5.56 -1.85
CA THR A 71 -11.25 6.50 -2.97
C THR A 71 -11.76 5.86 -4.25
N GLU A 72 -11.35 4.62 -4.55
CA GLU A 72 -11.81 3.84 -5.69
C GLU A 72 -13.32 3.62 -5.64
N HIS A 73 -13.84 3.15 -4.50
CA HIS A 73 -15.29 2.97 -4.32
C HIS A 73 -16.06 4.29 -4.46
N LYS A 74 -15.52 5.40 -3.95
CA LYS A 74 -16.15 6.71 -4.10
C LYS A 74 -16.17 7.17 -5.56
N VAL A 75 -15.08 6.97 -6.29
CA VAL A 75 -14.97 7.30 -7.72
C VAL A 75 -15.93 6.43 -8.54
N GLU A 76 -16.00 5.14 -8.26
CA GLU A 76 -16.92 4.22 -8.91
C GLU A 76 -18.38 4.63 -8.67
N ALA A 77 -18.75 4.91 -7.40
CA ALA A 77 -20.10 5.37 -7.06
C ALA A 77 -20.47 6.69 -7.75
N LEU A 78 -19.55 7.65 -7.80
CA LEU A 78 -19.76 8.93 -8.51
C LEU A 78 -19.88 8.72 -10.02
N THR A 79 -19.08 7.81 -10.59
CA THR A 79 -19.13 7.47 -12.01
C THR A 79 -20.47 6.82 -12.36
N HIS A 80 -20.91 5.85 -11.56
CA HIS A 80 -22.22 5.22 -11.70
C HIS A 80 -23.37 6.22 -11.55
N HIS A 81 -23.29 7.13 -10.58
CA HIS A 81 -24.30 8.17 -10.39
C HIS A 81 -24.40 9.12 -11.59
N LYS A 82 -23.25 9.51 -12.16
CA LYS A 82 -23.19 10.34 -13.36
C LYS A 82 -23.77 9.63 -14.59
N THR A 83 -23.50 8.33 -14.77
CA THR A 83 -24.05 7.60 -15.93
C THR A 83 -25.56 7.36 -15.81
N VAL A 84 -26.08 7.10 -14.60
CA VAL A 84 -27.51 6.83 -14.39
C VAL A 84 -28.38 8.10 -14.50
N ARG A 85 -27.85 9.28 -14.17
CA ARG A 85 -28.64 10.53 -14.11
C ARG A 85 -28.48 11.48 -15.30
N GLN A 86 -27.73 11.10 -16.31
CA GLN A 86 -27.62 11.93 -17.51
C GLN A 86 -28.91 11.84 -18.32
N VAL A 87 -29.60 12.97 -18.43
CA VAL A 87 -30.76 13.14 -19.30
C VAL A 87 -30.60 14.39 -20.15
N ALA A 88 -30.93 14.27 -21.42
CA ALA A 88 -30.95 15.38 -22.37
C ALA A 88 -31.92 15.02 -23.48
N PHE A 89 -32.79 15.95 -23.86
CA PHE A 89 -33.78 15.72 -24.90
C PHE A 89 -33.86 16.91 -25.85
N SER A 90 -33.83 16.62 -27.15
CA SER A 90 -34.14 17.59 -28.20
C SER A 90 -34.79 16.88 -29.37
N ALA A 91 -35.88 17.44 -29.87
CA ALA A 91 -36.64 16.86 -30.96
C ALA A 91 -37.36 17.95 -31.77
N ALA A 92 -37.75 17.57 -32.98
CA ALA A 92 -38.56 18.34 -33.89
C ALA A 92 -39.73 17.48 -34.38
N LEU A 93 -40.85 18.14 -34.67
CA LEU A 93 -42.07 17.50 -35.18
C LEU A 93 -41.92 17.06 -36.65
N VAL A 94 -40.86 17.52 -37.32
CA VAL A 94 -40.57 17.35 -38.74
C VAL A 94 -39.13 16.89 -38.95
N ASP A 95 -38.94 15.93 -39.85
CA ASP A 95 -37.64 15.37 -40.25
C ASP A 95 -36.93 16.24 -41.30
N SER A 96 -37.70 16.95 -42.14
CA SER A 96 -37.24 18.05 -42.99
C SER A 96 -38.44 18.82 -43.58
N GLY A 97 -38.27 20.12 -43.83
CA GLY A 97 -39.21 20.96 -44.59
C GLY A 97 -40.01 21.97 -43.76
N ALA A 98 -40.22 23.17 -44.34
CA ALA A 98 -41.16 24.17 -43.85
C ALA A 98 -42.56 23.92 -44.42
N GLY A 99 -43.60 23.96 -43.57
CA GLY A 99 -45.00 23.98 -44.02
C GLY A 99 -45.91 22.80 -43.63
N ARG A 100 -45.68 22.11 -42.51
CA ARG A 100 -46.66 21.14 -41.99
C ARG A 100 -47.62 21.79 -41.00
N TRP A 101 -48.92 21.64 -41.27
CA TRP A 101 -50.00 22.10 -40.41
C TRP A 101 -50.49 20.92 -39.57
N PHE A 102 -50.35 20.99 -38.25
CA PHE A 102 -50.63 19.89 -37.32
C PHE A 102 -51.91 20.16 -36.53
N GLY A 103 -53.00 20.50 -37.22
CA GLY A 103 -54.27 20.82 -36.58
C GLY A 103 -55.31 21.33 -37.56
N PRO A 104 -56.47 21.83 -37.10
CA PRO A 104 -56.91 21.85 -35.71
C PRO A 104 -57.16 20.43 -35.15
N PHE A 105 -57.02 20.27 -33.83
CA PHE A 105 -57.42 19.04 -33.13
C PHE A 105 -58.74 19.28 -32.39
N GLU A 106 -59.69 18.37 -32.55
CA GLU A 106 -61.01 18.44 -31.91
C GLU A 106 -60.98 18.03 -30.42
N SER A 107 -59.87 17.43 -29.96
CA SER A 107 -59.65 16.98 -28.59
C SER A 107 -58.16 16.99 -28.22
N ASP A 108 -57.85 16.87 -26.92
CA ASP A 108 -56.49 16.74 -26.42
C ASP A 108 -55.74 15.62 -27.16
N THR A 109 -54.69 16.01 -27.90
CA THR A 109 -53.93 15.12 -28.77
C THR A 109 -52.44 15.23 -28.43
N THR A 110 -51.82 14.11 -28.07
CA THR A 110 -50.37 14.04 -27.86
C THR A 110 -49.64 14.16 -29.21
N LEU A 111 -48.74 15.14 -29.32
CA LEU A 111 -47.90 15.30 -30.49
C LEU A 111 -46.72 14.34 -30.45
N VAL A 112 -46.57 13.54 -31.50
CA VAL A 112 -45.43 12.63 -31.66
C VAL A 112 -44.34 13.32 -32.47
N TYR A 113 -43.25 13.68 -31.80
CA TYR A 113 -42.04 14.23 -32.41
C TYR A 113 -41.29 13.12 -33.15
N LYS A 114 -41.32 13.15 -34.47
CA LYS A 114 -40.72 12.12 -35.33
C LYS A 114 -39.21 12.29 -35.53
N HIS A 115 -38.68 13.50 -35.36
CA HIS A 115 -37.25 13.75 -35.52
C HIS A 115 -36.62 14.01 -34.15
N VAL A 116 -36.01 12.99 -33.56
CA VAL A 116 -35.37 13.08 -32.25
C VAL A 116 -33.86 13.28 -32.46
N VAL A 117 -33.36 14.45 -32.09
CA VAL A 117 -31.94 14.82 -32.24
C VAL A 117 -31.12 14.29 -31.06
N THR A 118 -31.67 14.39 -29.85
CA THR A 118 -31.05 13.87 -28.62
C THR A 118 -32.11 13.22 -27.74
N ASN A 119 -31.84 12.03 -27.21
CA ASN A 119 -32.68 11.31 -26.24
C ASN A 119 -31.80 10.57 -25.22
N THR A 120 -30.90 11.32 -24.60
CA THR A 120 -30.03 10.78 -23.55
C THR A 120 -30.90 10.36 -22.37
N GLY A 121 -30.77 9.10 -21.96
CA GLY A 121 -31.65 8.47 -20.97
C GLY A 121 -32.77 7.63 -21.58
N ASN A 122 -32.92 7.63 -22.91
CA ASN A 122 -33.88 6.79 -23.66
C ASN A 122 -35.31 6.83 -23.10
N ALA A 123 -35.76 8.02 -22.71
CA ALA A 123 -37.03 8.21 -22.00
C ALA A 123 -38.20 8.55 -22.95
N TYR A 124 -37.97 8.52 -24.26
CA TYR A 124 -38.95 8.86 -25.28
C TYR A 124 -38.84 7.90 -26.48
N ASP A 125 -39.98 7.43 -26.96
CA ASP A 125 -40.11 6.60 -28.15
C ASP A 125 -40.78 7.41 -29.29
N PRO A 126 -40.11 7.64 -30.44
CA PRO A 126 -40.67 8.40 -31.56
C PRO A 126 -41.80 7.68 -32.31
N ASP A 127 -42.00 6.38 -32.08
CA ASP A 127 -43.12 5.63 -32.67
C ASP A 127 -44.41 5.85 -31.89
N THR A 128 -44.32 5.92 -30.56
CA THR A 128 -45.48 6.03 -29.65
C THR A 128 -45.69 7.44 -29.07
N GLY A 129 -44.64 8.25 -29.01
CA GLY A 129 -44.66 9.59 -28.41
C GLY A 129 -44.55 9.61 -26.88
N VAL A 130 -44.12 8.50 -26.26
CA VAL A 130 -44.04 8.32 -24.81
C VAL A 130 -42.64 7.91 -24.38
#